data_AF-A0A956R2Q9-F1
#
_entry.id   AF-A0A956R2Q9-F1
#
_cell.length_a   1.000
_cell.length_b   1.000
_cell.length_c   1.000
_cell.angle_alpha   90.00
_cell.angle_beta   90.00
_cell.angle_gamma   90.00
#
_symmetry.space_group_name_H-M   'P 1'
#
loop_
_entity.id
_entity.type
_entity.pdbx_description
1 polymer ?
#
loop_
_entity_poly.entity_id
_entity_poly.type
_entity_poly.pdbx_seq_one_letter_code
_entity_poly.pdbx_strand_id
1 'polypeptide(L)'
;GGKAAAGGGGKRNVRTESGREAFDAEVLAALKAAGGESVGAGELRAALDADPTQLRAALNRLIEKGVLTFTGKARGTRYTLI
;
A
#
# COMPACT_ATOMS: atom_id res chain seq x y z
N GLY A 1 0.78 -12.63 -20.55
CA GLY A 1 1.08 -13.39 -19.32
C GLY A 1 2.22 -12.70 -18.60
N GLY A 2 2.04 -12.36 -17.33
CA GLY A 2 3.07 -11.67 -16.56
C GLY A 2 2.58 -11.33 -15.15
N LYS A 3 2.14 -12.35 -14.40
CA LYS A 3 1.76 -12.20 -12.98
C LYS A 3 3.05 -12.38 -12.17
N ALA A 4 3.75 -11.28 -11.90
CA ALA A 4 4.99 -11.33 -11.12
C ALA A 4 4.69 -11.23 -9.61
N ALA A 5 4.96 -12.35 -8.94
CA ALA A 5 5.33 -12.53 -7.54
C ALA A 5 4.46 -11.88 -6.45
N ALA A 6 3.51 -12.67 -5.93
CA ALA A 6 3.09 -12.58 -4.54
C ALA A 6 4.11 -13.34 -3.67
N GLY A 7 4.39 -12.80 -2.48
CA GLY A 7 4.94 -13.56 -1.35
C GLY A 7 6.40 -13.24 -0.99
N GLY A 8 6.56 -12.53 0.12
CA GLY A 8 7.87 -12.25 0.73
C GLY A 8 7.75 -11.43 2.00
N GLY A 9 7.02 -11.94 2.99
CA GLY A 9 7.01 -11.41 4.35
C GLY A 9 8.42 -11.39 4.93
N GLY A 10 8.97 -10.20 5.16
CA GLY A 10 10.32 -10.02 5.71
C GLY A 10 10.98 -8.77 5.18
N LYS A 11 11.01 -7.71 6.01
CA LYS A 11 11.70 -6.42 5.80
C LYS A 11 12.00 -6.10 4.33
N ARG A 12 10.99 -5.68 3.57
CA ARG A 12 11.20 -5.06 2.25
C ARG A 12 12.25 -3.95 2.42
N ASN A 13 13.25 -3.91 1.54
CA ASN A 13 14.31 -2.91 1.61
C ASN A 13 13.82 -1.57 1.07
N VAL A 14 13.02 -0.85 1.86
CA VAL A 14 12.49 0.48 1.54
C VAL A 14 13.47 1.61 1.90
N ARG A 15 14.74 1.28 2.16
CA ARG A 15 15.78 2.29 2.47
C ARG A 15 16.30 2.98 1.21
N THR A 16 16.25 2.30 0.08
CA THR A 16 16.56 2.89 -1.23
C THR A 16 15.32 3.51 -1.85
N GLU A 17 15.51 4.43 -2.79
CA GLU A 17 14.42 5.00 -3.59
C GLU A 17 13.70 3.94 -4.40
N SER A 18 14.43 3.12 -5.14
CA SER A 18 13.88 2.00 -5.92
C SER A 18 13.08 1.01 -5.07
N GLY A 19 13.52 0.75 -3.84
CA GLY A 19 12.80 -0.13 -2.91
C GLY A 19 11.52 0.50 -2.38
N ARG A 20 11.47 1.83 -2.23
CA ARG A 20 10.23 2.54 -1.90
C ARG A 20 9.26 2.51 -3.06
N GLU A 21 9.73 2.74 -4.30
CA GLU A 21 8.89 2.71 -5.49
C GLU A 21 8.30 1.33 -5.77
N ALA A 22 9.11 0.28 -5.63
CA ALA A 22 8.63 -1.09 -5.74
C ALA A 22 7.51 -1.37 -4.72
N PHE A 23 7.70 -0.94 -3.48
CA PHE A 23 6.68 -1.14 -2.46
C PHE A 23 5.44 -0.25 -2.67
N ASP A 24 5.61 0.99 -3.14
CA ASP A 24 4.50 1.86 -3.54
C ASP A 24 3.65 1.17 -4.64
N ALA A 25 4.29 0.54 -5.62
CA ALA A 25 3.61 -0.21 -6.68
C ALA A 25 2.85 -1.44 -6.15
N GLU A 26 3.44 -2.18 -5.20
CA GLU A 26 2.75 -3.29 -4.52
C GLU A 26 1.50 -2.81 -3.75
N VAL A 27 1.60 -1.69 -3.04
CA VAL A 27 0.47 -1.08 -2.32
C VAL A 27 -0.65 -0.70 -3.28
N LEU A 28 -0.31 -0.09 -4.42
CA LEU A 28 -1.30 0.25 -5.45
C LEU A 28 -1.95 -1.00 -6.07
N ALA A 29 -1.16 -2.05 -6.31
CA ALA A 29 -1.69 -3.31 -6.84
C ALA A 29 -2.66 -3.97 -5.85
N ALA A 30 -2.33 -3.98 -4.54
CA ALA A 30 -3.21 -4.49 -3.50
C ALA A 30 -4.48 -3.64 -3.37
N LEU A 31 -4.37 -2.31 -3.44
CA LEU A 31 -5.52 -1.42 -3.38
C LEU A 31 -6.47 -1.64 -4.56
N LYS A 32 -5.93 -1.79 -5.77
CA LYS A 32 -6.70 -2.17 -6.98
C LYS A 32 -7.36 -3.53 -6.84
N ALA A 33 -6.65 -4.53 -6.32
CA ALA A 33 -7.18 -5.88 -6.13
C ALA A 33 -8.31 -5.92 -5.10
N ALA A 34 -8.31 -5.04 -4.11
CA ALA A 34 -9.37 -4.86 -3.12
C ALA A 34 -10.56 -4.02 -3.63
N GLY A 35 -10.59 -3.66 -4.91
CA GLY A 35 -11.68 -2.89 -5.53
C GLY A 35 -11.39 -1.38 -5.69
N GLY A 36 -10.27 -0.89 -5.16
CA GLY A 36 -9.81 0.49 -5.37
C GLY A 36 -10.56 1.55 -4.57
N GLU A 37 -11.62 1.18 -3.85
CA GLU A 37 -12.50 2.11 -3.13
C GLU A 37 -12.69 1.67 -1.68
N SER A 38 -12.55 2.61 -0.74
CA SER A 38 -12.86 2.42 0.68
C SER A 38 -12.13 1.25 1.36
N VAL A 39 -10.87 1.03 1.01
CA VAL A 39 -10.09 -0.12 1.51
C VAL A 39 -9.44 0.21 2.85
N GLY A 40 -9.51 -0.71 3.82
CA GLY A 40 -8.97 -0.49 5.16
C GLY A 40 -7.45 -0.67 5.26
N ALA A 41 -6.80 0.09 6.15
CA ALA A 41 -5.36 -0.08 6.43
C ALA A 41 -5.02 -1.51 6.89
N GLY A 42 -5.88 -2.12 7.71
CA GLY A 42 -5.69 -3.49 8.20
C GLY A 42 -5.81 -4.54 7.11
N GLU A 43 -6.68 -4.30 6.13
CA GLU A 43 -6.87 -5.17 4.97
C GLU A 43 -5.65 -5.13 4.04
N LEU A 44 -5.17 -3.93 3.69
CA LEU A 44 -3.93 -3.76 2.92
C LEU A 44 -2.73 -4.42 3.61
N ARG A 45 -2.63 -4.25 4.94
CA ARG A 45 -1.56 -4.86 5.72
C ARG A 45 -1.61 -6.38 5.66
N ALA A 46 -2.79 -6.98 5.81
CA ALA A 46 -2.97 -8.42 5.74
C ALA A 46 -2.68 -8.97 4.34
N ALA A 47 -3.12 -8.26 3.29
CA ALA A 47 -2.89 -8.65 1.89
C ALA A 47 -1.40 -8.60 1.50
N LEU A 48 -0.65 -7.64 2.04
CA LEU A 48 0.75 -7.40 1.68
C LEU A 48 1.77 -8.03 2.62
N ASP A 49 1.31 -8.60 3.73
CA ASP A 49 2.14 -8.99 4.89
C ASP A 49 3.17 -7.90 5.26
N ALA A 50 2.69 -6.65 5.29
CA ALA A 50 3.55 -5.47 5.41
C ALA A 50 3.80 -5.06 6.85
N ASP A 51 4.99 -4.52 7.10
CA ASP A 51 5.26 -3.78 8.33
C ASP A 51 4.36 -2.53 8.42
N PRO A 52 3.72 -2.24 9.56
CA PRO A 52 2.80 -1.11 9.70
C PRO A 52 3.45 0.25 9.39
N THR A 53 4.71 0.44 9.78
CA THR A 53 5.43 1.70 9.56
C THR A 53 5.76 1.86 8.09
N GLN A 54 6.20 0.79 7.43
CA GLN A 54 6.46 0.81 5.99
C GLN A 54 5.19 1.11 5.20
N LEU A 55 4.08 0.43 5.50
CA LEU A 55 2.80 0.63 4.82
C LEU A 55 2.33 2.08 4.97
N ARG A 56 2.41 2.64 6.18
CA ARG A 56 2.01 4.03 6.44
C ARG A 56 2.87 5.03 5.66
N ALA A 57 4.19 4.80 5.60
CA ALA A 57 5.10 5.65 4.84
C ALA A 57 4.81 5.57 3.32
N ALA A 58 4.49 4.39 2.79
CA ALA A 58 4.11 4.23 1.39
C ALA A 58 2.79 4.92 1.06
N LEU A 59 1.76 4.74 1.91
CA LEU A 59 0.46 5.39 1.74
C LEU A 59 0.59 6.93 1.75
N ASN A 60 1.38 7.49 2.68
CA ASN A 60 1.64 8.93 2.71
C ASN A 60 2.30 9.44 1.42
N ARG A 61 3.32 8.75 0.91
CA ARG A 61 3.96 9.12 -0.37
C ARG A 61 2.98 9.07 -1.53
N LEU A 62 2.12 8.06 -1.59
CA LEU A 62 1.13 7.93 -2.64
C LEU A 62 0.05 9.02 -2.57
N ILE A 63 -0.31 9.48 -1.37
CA ILE A 63 -1.19 10.63 -1.15
C ILE A 63 -0.51 11.93 -1.60
N GLU A 64 0.75 12.15 -1.21
CA GLU A 64 1.54 13.31 -1.64
C GLU A 64 1.71 13.37 -3.16
N LYS A 65 1.82 12.21 -3.81
CA LYS A 65 1.85 12.08 -5.28
C LYS A 65 0.48 12.23 -5.95
N GLY A 66 -0.61 12.35 -5.18
CA GLY A 66 -1.98 12.49 -5.71
C GLY A 66 -2.54 11.22 -6.35
N VAL A 67 -2.01 10.04 -6.01
CA VAL A 67 -2.44 8.75 -6.60
C VAL A 67 -3.62 8.13 -5.84
N LEU A 68 -3.72 8.42 -4.54
CA LEU A 68 -4.81 7.95 -3.70
C LEU A 68 -5.16 9.01 -2.65
N THR A 69 -6.36 8.91 -2.11
CA THR A 69 -6.84 9.71 -0.99
C THR A 69 -7.27 8.82 0.18
N PHE A 70 -7.56 9.42 1.32
CA PHE A 70 -8.09 8.71 2.48
C PHE A 70 -9.25 9.48 3.15
N THR A 71 -10.11 8.73 3.83
CA THR A 71 -11.18 9.25 4.68
C THR A 71 -11.17 8.55 6.04
N GLY A 72 -11.87 9.12 7.02
CA GLY A 72 -11.98 8.54 8.36
C GLY A 72 -10.79 8.83 9.29
N LYS A 73 -10.85 8.27 10.51
CA LYS A 73 -9.86 8.53 11.57
C LYS A 73 -9.45 7.24 12.29
N ALA A 74 -8.18 7.14 12.67
CA ALA A 74 -7.61 6.04 13.43
C ALA A 74 -7.90 4.65 12.80
N ARG A 75 -8.71 3.81 13.46
CA ARG A 75 -9.07 2.47 12.95
C ARG A 75 -10.08 2.52 11.80
N GLY A 76 -10.78 3.65 11.64
CA GLY A 76 -11.74 3.87 10.56
C GLY A 76 -11.15 4.46 9.29
N THR A 77 -9.81 4.57 9.18
CA THR A 77 -9.18 5.13 7.98
C THR A 77 -9.36 4.20 6.77
N ARG A 78 -9.89 4.76 5.68
CA ARG A 78 -10.13 4.09 4.40
C ARG A 78 -9.38 4.80 3.29
N TYR A 79 -8.85 4.03 2.34
CA TYR A 79 -8.10 4.55 1.19
C TYR A 79 -8.85 4.29 -0.11
N THR A 80 -8.78 5.25 -1.02
CA THR A 80 -9.46 5.22 -2.32
C THR A 80 -8.48 5.72 -3.38
N LEU A 81 -8.41 5.03 -4.51
CA LEU A 81 -7.64 5.47 -5.69
C LEU A 81 -8.29 6.72 -6.29
N ILE A 82 -7.47 7.64 -6.81
CA ILE A 82 -7.92 8.83 -7.55
C ILE A 82 -7.88 8.52 -9.05
#